data_AF-C1H754-F1
#
_entry.id   AF-C1H754-F1
#
_cell.length_a   1.000
_cell.length_b   1.000
_cell.length_c   1.000
_cell.angle_alpha   90.00
_cell.angle_beta   90.00
_cell.angle_gamma   90.00
#
_symmetry.space_group_name_H-M   'P 1'
#
loop_
_entity.id
_entity.type
_entity.pdbx_description
1 polymer ?
#
loop_
_entity_poly.entity_id
_entity_poly.type
_entity_poly.pdbx_seq_one_letter_code
_entity_poly.pdbx_strand_id
1 'polypeptide(L)'
;MATADLNEAPYTTSQESDKVEPLDKTITFSHPTQDQAKQPTTAMSTTKFETPSHKIHICLWFEKDGIKAAEHYISLFNNSRIIFSDDTLVSFIIDGQQITILNGGPHYKLSPAASLFIVCDGQEEIDRLWTALTADGGKELQCGWLTDKFGVSWQVVPGSLLEMINDPDEEKAKRTREVMLKSVKFDIQTLKNAYNGSD
;
A
#
# COMPACT_ATOMS: atom_id res chain seq x y z
N MET A 1 17.59 22.28 40.21
CA MET A 1 18.37 21.02 40.17
C MET A 1 17.90 20.29 38.92
N ALA A 2 18.41 20.57 37.71
CA ALA A 2 19.77 20.52 37.17
C ALA A 2 20.27 19.08 36.93
N THR A 3 20.77 18.86 35.70
CA THR A 3 21.57 17.75 35.14
C THR A 3 20.77 16.54 34.63
N ALA A 4 21.00 15.99 33.44
CA ALA A 4 22.01 16.21 32.39
C ALA A 4 21.51 15.49 31.09
N ASP A 5 21.58 16.06 29.88
CA ASP A 5 22.76 16.18 28.96
C ASP A 5 22.96 14.83 28.20
N LEU A 6 23.19 14.65 26.88
CA LEU A 6 23.88 15.38 25.81
C LEU A 6 23.56 14.74 24.42
N ASN A 7 23.88 15.49 23.36
CA ASN A 7 24.37 15.09 22.01
C ASN A 7 23.53 15.47 20.77
N GLU A 8 23.91 16.66 20.27
CA GLU A 8 24.01 17.16 18.89
C GLU A 8 24.66 16.13 17.91
N ALA A 9 24.56 16.20 16.57
CA ALA A 9 24.62 17.33 15.63
C ALA A 9 24.10 16.94 14.21
N PRO A 10 23.79 17.90 13.32
CA PRO A 10 23.34 17.64 11.94
C PRO A 10 24.45 17.80 10.86
N TYR A 11 24.29 17.14 9.72
CA TYR A 11 25.11 17.28 8.50
C TYR A 11 24.54 18.36 7.55
N THR A 12 25.39 19.28 7.10
CA THR A 12 25.15 20.25 6.02
C THR A 12 26.25 20.13 4.95
N THR A 13 25.90 20.03 3.66
CA THR A 13 26.79 20.49 2.57
C THR A 13 26.03 20.89 1.29
N SER A 14 26.19 22.19 0.96
CA SER A 14 26.32 22.87 -0.35
C SER A 14 25.42 22.58 -1.56
N GLN A 15 24.82 23.66 -2.05
CA GLN A 15 24.27 23.89 -3.40
C GLN A 15 25.38 24.03 -4.46
N GLU A 16 25.10 23.65 -5.71
CA GLU A 16 25.52 24.43 -6.89
C GLU A 16 24.63 24.11 -8.11
N SER A 17 24.20 25.16 -8.80
CA SER A 17 23.31 25.20 -9.95
C SER A 17 24.08 25.21 -11.27
N ASP A 18 23.56 24.60 -12.35
CA ASP A 18 23.55 25.27 -13.67
C ASP A 18 22.75 24.54 -14.77
N LYS A 19 21.87 25.34 -15.41
CA LYS A 19 21.48 25.42 -16.84
C LYS A 19 20.76 24.27 -17.56
N VAL A 20 19.56 24.63 -18.01
CA VAL A 20 18.69 23.97 -18.99
C VAL A 20 18.95 24.58 -20.38
N GLU A 21 18.96 23.76 -21.44
CA GLU A 21 18.69 24.18 -22.83
C GLU A 21 17.99 23.01 -23.58
N PRO A 22 16.85 23.21 -24.27
CA PRO A 22 16.12 22.12 -24.94
C PRO A 22 16.35 22.11 -26.46
N LEU A 23 16.26 20.95 -27.11
CA LEU A 23 16.14 20.86 -28.57
C LEU A 23 15.23 19.70 -29.00
N ASP A 24 14.19 20.12 -29.69
CA ASP A 24 13.14 19.41 -30.42
C ASP A 24 13.71 18.53 -31.55
N LYS A 25 13.12 17.34 -31.79
CA LYS A 25 12.93 16.72 -33.12
C LYS A 25 12.30 15.32 -33.05
N THR A 26 11.13 15.25 -33.66
CA THR A 26 10.30 14.12 -34.08
C THR A 26 11.10 12.93 -34.67
N ILE A 27 10.83 11.70 -34.21
CA ILE A 27 11.09 10.48 -34.99
C ILE A 27 9.91 9.51 -34.90
N THR A 28 9.58 8.98 -36.06
CA THR A 28 8.43 8.20 -36.54
C THR A 28 8.25 6.81 -35.91
N PHE A 29 7.00 6.38 -35.79
CA PHE A 29 6.60 5.01 -35.50
C PHE A 29 6.83 4.08 -36.70
N SER A 30 7.49 2.96 -36.47
CA SER A 30 7.53 1.80 -37.37
C SER A 30 7.31 0.52 -36.56
N HIS A 31 6.22 -0.19 -36.86
CA HIS A 31 5.95 -1.54 -36.33
C HIS A 31 6.97 -2.55 -36.90
N PRO A 32 7.58 -3.40 -36.07
CA PRO A 32 8.17 -4.64 -36.56
C PRO A 32 7.08 -5.72 -36.63
N THR A 33 6.99 -6.31 -37.81
CA THR A 33 6.25 -7.52 -38.15
C THR A 33 6.62 -8.69 -37.23
N GLN A 34 5.64 -9.56 -36.97
CA GLN A 34 5.79 -10.81 -36.22
C GLN A 34 7.03 -11.61 -36.65
N ASP A 35 7.95 -11.81 -35.72
CA ASP A 35 8.92 -12.90 -35.79
C ASP A 35 8.78 -13.77 -34.54
N GLN A 36 8.70 -15.07 -34.75
CA GLN A 36 8.41 -16.06 -33.73
C GLN A 36 9.64 -16.23 -32.82
N ALA A 37 9.71 -15.43 -31.76
CA ALA A 37 10.66 -15.65 -30.69
C ALA A 37 10.24 -16.86 -29.85
N LYS A 38 11.00 -17.96 -29.96
CA LYS A 38 11.02 -19.06 -29.00
C LYS A 38 11.07 -18.48 -27.59
N GLN A 39 10.02 -18.75 -26.79
CA GLN A 39 10.02 -18.43 -25.36
C GLN A 39 11.24 -19.09 -24.71
N PRO A 40 12.07 -18.35 -23.97
CA PRO A 40 13.03 -18.97 -23.09
C PRO A 40 12.24 -19.67 -21.99
N THR A 41 12.46 -20.97 -21.86
CA THR A 41 12.03 -21.78 -20.72
C THR A 41 12.76 -21.22 -19.50
N THR A 42 12.10 -20.34 -18.75
CA THR A 42 12.60 -19.86 -17.47
C THR A 42 12.71 -21.07 -16.55
N ALA A 43 13.94 -21.49 -16.26
CA ALA A 43 14.21 -22.43 -15.20
C ALA A 43 13.60 -21.86 -13.91
N MET A 44 12.61 -22.56 -13.36
CA MET A 44 12.07 -22.27 -12.04
C MET A 44 13.21 -22.40 -11.04
N SER A 45 13.83 -21.27 -10.69
CA SER A 45 14.75 -21.18 -9.57
C SER A 45 13.99 -21.69 -8.35
N THR A 46 14.39 -22.84 -7.83
CA THR A 46 13.83 -23.41 -6.61
C THR A 46 14.34 -22.58 -5.45
N THR A 47 13.75 -21.39 -5.26
CA THR A 47 14.03 -20.54 -4.11
C THR A 47 13.58 -21.33 -2.89
N LYS A 48 14.52 -21.67 -2.00
CA LYS A 48 14.18 -22.37 -0.75
C LYS A 48 13.29 -21.45 0.07
N PHE A 49 12.31 -22.03 0.77
CA PHE A 49 11.55 -21.30 1.77
C PHE A 49 12.51 -20.80 2.86
N GLU A 50 12.71 -19.50 2.94
CA GLU A 50 13.54 -18.87 3.95
C GLU A 50 12.73 -18.64 5.23
N THR A 51 13.41 -18.68 6.39
CA THR A 51 12.75 -18.38 7.67
C THR A 51 12.27 -16.93 7.65
N PRO A 52 11.00 -16.66 7.98
CA PRO A 52 10.48 -15.30 8.06
C PRO A 52 11.33 -14.39 8.96
N SER A 53 11.43 -13.11 8.60
CA SER A 53 12.20 -12.11 9.35
C SER A 53 11.74 -11.92 10.80
N HIS A 54 10.47 -12.25 11.08
CA HIS A 54 9.85 -12.13 12.39
C HIS A 54 9.22 -13.46 12.83
N LYS A 55 9.29 -13.75 14.14
CA LYS A 55 8.73 -14.97 14.76
C LYS A 55 7.22 -15.12 14.55
N ILE A 56 6.50 -14.00 14.46
CA ILE A 56 5.06 -13.93 14.21
C ILE A 56 4.86 -13.12 12.94
N HIS A 57 4.10 -13.66 11.98
CA HIS A 57 3.80 -13.00 10.71
C HIS A 57 2.38 -13.36 10.25
N ILE A 58 1.85 -12.56 9.34
CA ILE A 58 0.49 -12.72 8.82
C ILE A 58 0.47 -13.87 7.80
N CYS A 59 -0.54 -14.74 7.91
CA CYS A 59 -0.85 -15.76 6.92
C CYS A 59 -2.31 -15.62 6.48
N LEU A 60 -2.55 -15.42 5.19
CA LEU A 60 -3.88 -15.27 4.61
C LEU A 60 -4.31 -16.56 3.93
N TRP A 61 -5.55 -16.99 4.18
CA TRP A 61 -6.11 -18.18 3.54
C TRP A 61 -6.75 -17.83 2.19
N PHE A 62 -6.31 -18.53 1.14
CA PHE A 62 -6.86 -18.43 -0.20
C PHE A 62 -7.37 -19.79 -0.65
N GLU A 63 -8.38 -19.80 -1.53
CA GLU A 63 -8.79 -21.03 -2.19
C GLU A 63 -7.66 -21.56 -3.09
N LYS A 64 -7.09 -20.67 -3.90
CA LYS A 64 -5.99 -20.90 -4.85
C LYS A 64 -5.46 -19.55 -5.37
N ASP A 65 -4.49 -19.61 -6.29
CA ASP A 65 -3.99 -18.46 -7.05
C ASP A 65 -3.42 -17.30 -6.20
N GLY A 66 -2.95 -17.58 -4.98
CA GLY A 66 -2.35 -16.57 -4.09
C GLY A 66 -1.23 -15.74 -4.72
N ILE A 67 -0.52 -16.29 -5.71
CA ILE A 67 0.53 -15.57 -6.45
C ILE A 67 -0.02 -14.35 -7.20
N LYS A 68 -1.23 -14.42 -7.76
CA LYS A 68 -1.85 -13.27 -8.47
C LYS A 68 -2.15 -12.12 -7.52
N ALA A 69 -2.52 -12.44 -6.28
CA ALA A 69 -2.74 -11.45 -5.23
C ALA A 69 -1.41 -10.83 -4.80
N ALA A 70 -0.39 -11.67 -4.54
CA ALA A 70 0.93 -11.21 -4.18
C ALA A 70 1.55 -10.28 -5.26
N GLU A 71 1.50 -10.67 -6.53
CA GLU A 71 1.96 -9.86 -7.67
C GLU A 71 1.25 -8.51 -7.73
N HIS A 72 -0.07 -8.51 -7.53
CA HIS A 72 -0.83 -7.27 -7.46
C HIS A 72 -0.35 -6.39 -6.30
N TYR A 73 -0.25 -6.93 -5.08
CA TYR A 73 0.11 -6.16 -3.90
C TYR A 73 1.53 -5.59 -3.96
N ILE A 74 2.51 -6.35 -4.44
CA ILE A 74 3.88 -5.84 -4.57
C ILE A 74 3.98 -4.73 -5.62
N SER A 75 3.05 -4.68 -6.60
CA SER A 75 3.00 -3.58 -7.57
C SER A 75 2.46 -2.27 -6.98
N LEU A 76 1.81 -2.33 -5.80
CA LEU A 76 1.22 -1.16 -5.15
C LEU A 76 2.22 -0.38 -4.31
N PHE A 77 3.36 -0.95 -3.91
CA PHE A 77 4.30 -0.33 -2.97
C PHE A 77 5.75 -0.52 -3.40
N ASN A 78 6.60 0.48 -3.20
CA ASN A 78 7.98 0.48 -3.72
C ASN A 78 8.91 -0.55 -3.04
N ASN A 79 8.83 -0.70 -1.71
CA ASN A 79 9.68 -1.60 -0.94
C ASN A 79 9.08 -3.02 -0.85
N SER A 80 8.84 -3.64 -2.00
CA SER A 80 8.06 -4.88 -2.11
C SER A 80 8.68 -5.90 -3.06
N ARG A 81 8.51 -7.19 -2.76
CA ARG A 81 9.00 -8.30 -3.60
C ARG A 81 8.38 -9.64 -3.19
N ILE A 82 8.26 -10.57 -4.13
CA ILE A 82 8.05 -11.98 -3.80
C ILE A 82 9.35 -12.55 -3.23
N ILE A 83 9.26 -13.30 -2.13
CA ILE A 83 10.42 -13.98 -1.51
C ILE A 83 10.36 -15.50 -1.68
N PHE A 84 9.16 -16.07 -1.79
CA PHE A 84 8.96 -17.50 -2.05
C PHE A 84 7.61 -17.71 -2.74
N SER A 85 7.54 -18.66 -3.66
CA SER A 85 6.28 -19.09 -4.25
C SER A 85 6.36 -20.53 -4.73
N ASP A 86 5.41 -21.34 -4.30
CA ASP A 86 5.05 -22.63 -4.91
C ASP A 86 3.51 -22.76 -4.99
N ASP A 87 3.01 -23.94 -5.32
CA ASP A 87 1.57 -24.18 -5.47
C ASP A 87 0.80 -24.02 -4.14
N THR A 88 1.47 -24.22 -3.00
CA THR A 88 0.84 -24.23 -1.66
C THR A 88 1.02 -22.90 -0.93
N LEU A 89 2.23 -22.31 -0.99
CA LEU A 89 2.62 -21.14 -0.21
C LEU A 89 3.19 -20.06 -1.12
N VAL A 90 2.75 -18.82 -0.89
CA VAL A 90 3.33 -17.62 -1.49
C VAL A 90 3.71 -16.66 -0.39
N SER A 91 4.99 -16.36 -0.23
CA SER A 91 5.48 -15.37 0.73
C SER A 91 6.07 -14.19 -0.01
N PHE A 92 5.74 -12.99 0.47
CA PHE A 92 6.16 -11.74 -0.14
C PHE A 92 6.32 -10.65 0.93
N ILE A 93 6.98 -9.57 0.54
CA ILE A 93 7.13 -8.34 1.34
C ILE A 93 6.34 -7.25 0.63
N ILE A 94 5.49 -6.54 1.38
CA ILE A 94 4.87 -5.27 0.97
C ILE A 94 5.28 -4.18 1.95
N ASP A 95 5.88 -3.12 1.42
CA ASP A 95 6.40 -1.99 2.20
C ASP A 95 7.17 -2.38 3.47
N GLY A 96 8.06 -3.37 3.35
CA GLY A 96 8.86 -3.89 4.46
C GLY A 96 8.16 -4.91 5.38
N GLN A 97 6.85 -5.14 5.26
CA GLN A 97 6.13 -6.16 6.01
C GLN A 97 6.00 -7.48 5.24
N GLN A 98 6.38 -8.59 5.88
CA GLN A 98 6.22 -9.92 5.30
C GLN A 98 4.79 -10.47 5.49
N ILE A 99 4.20 -10.95 4.41
CA ILE A 99 2.91 -11.66 4.39
C ILE A 99 3.07 -12.99 3.67
N THR A 100 2.39 -14.02 4.17
CA THR A 100 2.26 -15.31 3.50
C THR A 100 0.81 -15.53 3.08
N ILE A 101 0.60 -16.12 1.91
CA ILE A 101 -0.68 -16.68 1.45
C ILE A 101 -0.55 -18.20 1.43
N LEU A 102 -1.52 -18.88 2.03
CA LEU A 102 -1.71 -20.33 1.94
C LEU A 102 -2.85 -20.62 0.97
N ASN A 103 -2.53 -21.28 -0.15
CA ASN A 103 -3.50 -21.84 -1.08
C ASN A 103 -4.08 -23.14 -0.48
N GLY A 104 -5.08 -23.00 0.39
CA GLY A 104 -5.62 -24.09 1.20
C GLY A 104 -6.93 -24.70 0.71
N GLY A 105 -7.49 -24.25 -0.42
CA GLY A 105 -8.80 -24.69 -0.90
C GLY A 105 -9.98 -23.95 -0.24
N PRO A 106 -11.23 -24.31 -0.58
CA PRO A 106 -12.42 -23.48 -0.31
C PRO A 106 -12.95 -23.60 1.13
N HIS A 107 -12.10 -23.98 2.09
CA HIS A 107 -12.50 -24.29 3.46
C HIS A 107 -12.74 -23.04 4.31
N TYR A 108 -11.99 -21.96 4.07
CA TYR A 108 -12.10 -20.71 4.82
C TYR A 108 -12.18 -19.52 3.86
N LYS A 109 -12.90 -18.49 4.29
CA LYS A 109 -13.04 -17.23 3.57
C LYS A 109 -12.51 -16.10 4.43
N LEU A 110 -11.81 -15.17 3.80
CA LEU A 110 -11.42 -13.91 4.40
C LEU A 110 -12.68 -13.13 4.79
N SER A 111 -12.56 -12.33 5.85
CA SER A 111 -13.63 -11.46 6.34
C SER A 111 -13.01 -10.18 6.93
N PRO A 112 -13.81 -9.12 7.13
CA PRO A 112 -13.34 -7.89 7.76
C PRO A 112 -12.81 -8.05 9.19
N ALA A 113 -12.92 -9.24 9.80
CA ALA A 113 -12.34 -9.53 11.11
C ALA A 113 -10.81 -9.35 11.15
N ALA A 114 -10.14 -9.45 10.00
CA ALA A 114 -8.74 -9.05 9.83
C ALA A 114 -8.63 -8.15 8.59
N SER A 115 -7.80 -7.11 8.68
CA SER A 115 -7.56 -6.20 7.56
C SER A 115 -6.11 -5.72 7.53
N LEU A 116 -5.68 -5.24 6.36
CA LEU A 116 -4.41 -4.57 6.17
C LEU A 116 -4.64 -3.06 6.26
N PHE A 117 -4.02 -2.42 7.25
CA PHE A 117 -4.19 -1.00 7.54
C PHE A 117 -3.02 -0.22 6.95
N ILE A 118 -3.31 0.68 6.01
CA ILE A 118 -2.33 1.52 5.33
C ILE A 118 -2.51 2.95 5.83
N VAL A 119 -1.45 3.50 6.43
CA VAL A 119 -1.36 4.93 6.75
C VAL A 119 -0.78 5.65 5.54
N CYS A 120 -1.54 6.55 4.94
CA CYS A 120 -1.12 7.30 3.75
C CYS A 120 -0.67 8.72 4.12
N ASP A 121 0.33 9.23 3.41
CA ASP A 121 0.89 10.57 3.66
C ASP A 121 0.08 11.70 2.98
N GLY A 122 -0.64 11.38 1.90
CA GLY A 122 -1.34 12.39 1.10
C GLY A 122 -2.47 11.86 0.24
N GLN A 123 -3.22 12.79 -0.36
CA GLN A 123 -4.42 12.47 -1.14
C GLN A 123 -4.11 11.66 -2.40
N GLU A 124 -2.99 11.96 -3.08
CA GLU A 124 -2.57 11.24 -4.28
C GLU A 124 -2.33 9.75 -4.00
N GLU A 125 -1.72 9.43 -2.86
CA GLU A 125 -1.50 8.05 -2.44
C GLU A 125 -2.81 7.35 -2.09
N ILE A 126 -3.70 8.02 -1.34
CA ILE A 126 -5.05 7.51 -1.03
C ILE A 126 -5.78 7.18 -2.33
N ASP A 127 -5.81 8.11 -3.28
CA ASP A 127 -6.54 7.94 -4.53
C ASP A 127 -5.96 6.80 -5.36
N ARG A 128 -4.63 6.71 -5.49
CA ARG A 128 -3.94 5.64 -6.22
C ARG A 128 -4.24 4.26 -5.62
N LEU A 129 -4.09 4.11 -4.30
CA LEU A 129 -4.32 2.84 -3.62
C LEU A 129 -5.80 2.46 -3.64
N TRP A 130 -6.69 3.42 -3.40
CA TRP A 130 -8.13 3.21 -3.44
C TRP A 130 -8.59 2.71 -4.80
N THR A 131 -8.20 3.39 -5.88
CA THR A 131 -8.53 2.98 -7.24
C THR A 131 -7.97 1.60 -7.56
N ALA A 132 -6.72 1.32 -7.18
CA ALA A 132 -6.10 0.02 -7.49
C ALA A 132 -6.77 -1.14 -6.73
N LEU A 133 -7.08 -0.96 -5.45
CA LEU A 133 -7.66 -2.01 -4.60
C LEU A 133 -9.15 -2.25 -4.86
N THR A 134 -9.88 -1.24 -5.35
CA THR A 134 -11.30 -1.37 -5.74
C THR A 134 -11.50 -1.88 -7.16
N ALA A 135 -10.44 -1.95 -7.97
CA ALA A 135 -10.50 -2.43 -9.35
C ALA A 135 -10.93 -3.91 -9.45
N ASP A 136 -11.43 -4.29 -10.64
CA ASP A 136 -11.81 -5.66 -11.02
C ASP A 136 -12.73 -6.40 -10.03
N GLY A 137 -13.66 -5.69 -9.38
CA GLY A 137 -14.64 -6.28 -8.49
C GLY A 137 -14.36 -6.09 -6.99
N GLY A 138 -13.36 -5.27 -6.64
CA GLY A 138 -13.25 -4.74 -5.30
C GLY A 138 -14.50 -3.94 -4.89
N LYS A 139 -14.73 -3.83 -3.59
CA LYS A 139 -15.93 -3.23 -2.99
C LYS A 139 -15.53 -2.19 -1.96
N GLU A 140 -16.09 -1.01 -2.09
CA GLU A 140 -15.93 0.06 -1.11
C GLU A 140 -16.77 -0.20 0.14
N LEU A 141 -16.25 0.21 1.30
CA LEU A 141 -16.93 0.23 2.58
C LEU A 141 -16.71 1.60 3.27
N GLN A 142 -17.48 1.87 4.31
CA GLN A 142 -17.39 3.14 5.05
C GLN A 142 -16.07 3.29 5.80
N CYS A 143 -15.72 4.53 6.12
CA CYS A 143 -14.58 4.87 6.98
C CYS A 143 -13.22 4.40 6.44
N GLY A 144 -12.99 4.49 5.12
CA GLY A 144 -11.73 4.10 4.49
C GLY A 144 -11.56 2.60 4.30
N TRP A 145 -12.59 1.80 4.61
CA TRP A 145 -12.55 0.36 4.40
C TRP A 145 -12.85 0.00 2.94
N LEU A 146 -12.26 -1.08 2.47
CA LEU A 146 -12.62 -1.74 1.21
C LEU A 146 -12.29 -3.23 1.30
N THR A 147 -12.87 -4.02 0.39
CA THR A 147 -12.46 -5.40 0.14
C THR A 147 -11.97 -5.49 -1.29
N ASP A 148 -10.77 -6.03 -1.52
CA ASP A 148 -10.23 -6.16 -2.87
C ASP A 148 -10.88 -7.32 -3.65
N LYS A 149 -10.48 -7.48 -4.92
CA LYS A 149 -10.96 -8.58 -5.78
C LYS A 149 -10.62 -9.99 -5.30
N PHE A 150 -9.69 -10.12 -4.36
CA PHE A 150 -9.26 -11.39 -3.76
C PHE A 150 -9.97 -11.68 -2.43
N GLY A 151 -10.76 -10.73 -1.91
CA GLY A 151 -11.48 -10.85 -0.65
C GLY A 151 -10.72 -10.34 0.57
N VAL A 152 -9.53 -9.75 0.42
CA VAL A 152 -8.77 -9.15 1.53
C VAL A 152 -9.41 -7.82 1.89
N SER A 153 -9.66 -7.58 3.18
CA SER A 153 -10.11 -6.28 3.67
C SER A 153 -8.93 -5.36 3.91
N TRP A 154 -9.05 -4.11 3.47
CA TRP A 154 -8.04 -3.06 3.60
C TRP A 154 -8.65 -1.84 4.26
N GLN A 155 -7.82 -1.05 4.95
CA GLN A 155 -8.14 0.28 5.45
C GLN A 155 -7.13 1.26 4.86
N VAL A 156 -7.59 2.21 4.04
CA VAL A 156 -6.74 3.25 3.43
C VAL A 156 -7.02 4.55 4.19
N VAL A 157 -6.10 4.94 5.08
CA VAL A 157 -6.34 5.97 6.10
C VAL A 157 -5.26 7.05 6.04
N PRO A 158 -5.61 8.35 5.91
CA PRO A 158 -4.61 9.41 6.02
C PRO A 158 -4.02 9.46 7.43
N GLY A 159 -2.70 9.59 7.55
CA GLY A 159 -2.04 9.80 8.86
C GLY A 159 -2.61 11.01 9.61
N SER A 160 -2.92 12.08 8.88
CA SER A 160 -3.53 13.28 9.46
C SER A 160 -4.90 13.03 10.09
N LEU A 161 -5.69 12.05 9.61
CA LEU A 161 -6.96 11.71 10.26
C LEU A 161 -6.72 11.13 11.67
N LEU A 162 -5.71 10.28 11.81
CA LEU A 162 -5.37 9.67 13.11
C LEU A 162 -4.94 10.72 14.12
N GLU A 163 -4.23 11.76 13.69
CA GLU A 163 -3.88 12.91 14.52
C GLU A 163 -5.14 13.69 14.92
N MET A 164 -5.99 14.06 13.95
CA MET A 164 -7.18 14.88 14.19
C MET A 164 -8.20 14.22 15.12
N ILE A 165 -8.40 12.89 15.04
CA ILE A 165 -9.36 12.18 15.92
C ILE A 165 -8.81 11.92 17.32
N ASN A 166 -7.49 12.03 17.52
CA ASN A 166 -6.82 11.90 18.82
C ASN A 166 -6.41 13.26 19.41
N ASP A 167 -6.86 14.36 18.79
CA ASP A 167 -6.58 15.71 19.27
C ASP A 167 -7.16 15.92 20.70
N PRO A 168 -6.40 16.55 21.62
CA PRO A 168 -6.91 16.91 22.94
C PRO A 168 -8.13 17.85 22.93
N ASP A 169 -8.33 18.62 21.86
CA ASP A 169 -9.54 19.41 21.65
C ASP A 169 -10.69 18.50 21.20
N GLU A 170 -11.54 18.14 22.16
CA GLU A 170 -12.66 17.22 21.95
C GLU A 170 -13.64 17.69 20.86
N GLU A 171 -13.83 19.01 20.69
CA GLU A 171 -14.75 19.56 19.70
C GLU A 171 -14.18 19.45 18.28
N LYS A 172 -12.88 19.71 18.09
CA LYS A 172 -12.20 19.45 16.80
C LYS A 172 -12.20 17.97 16.44
N ALA A 173 -11.86 17.12 17.40
CA ALA A 173 -11.85 15.68 17.21
C ALA A 173 -13.26 15.15 16.88
N LYS A 174 -14.29 15.66 17.56
CA LYS A 174 -15.70 15.30 17.30
C LYS A 174 -16.13 15.67 15.88
N ARG A 175 -15.90 16.90 15.41
CA ARG A 175 -16.25 17.30 14.03
C ARG A 175 -15.58 16.42 12.98
N THR A 176 -14.30 16.09 13.20
CA THR A 176 -13.55 15.20 12.31
C THR A 176 -14.15 13.79 12.29
N ARG A 177 -14.50 13.24 13.48
CA ARG A 177 -15.16 11.92 13.58
C ARG A 177 -16.51 11.90 12.88
N GLU A 178 -17.29 12.97 12.95
CA GLU A 178 -18.59 13.05 12.27
C GLU A 178 -18.46 13.00 10.74
N VAL A 179 -17.44 13.63 10.17
CA VAL A 179 -17.13 13.50 8.74
C VAL A 179 -16.60 12.11 8.42
N MET A 180 -15.66 11.60 9.23
CA MET A 180 -15.10 10.25 9.07
C MET A 180 -16.18 9.17 8.96
N LEU A 181 -17.19 9.22 9.84
CA LEU A 181 -18.32 8.26 9.87
C LEU A 181 -19.24 8.34 8.63
N LYS A 182 -19.20 9.44 7.89
CA LYS A 182 -19.99 9.65 6.66
C LYS A 182 -19.18 9.36 5.39
N SER A 183 -17.85 9.32 5.49
CA SER A 183 -16.95 9.08 4.37
C SER A 183 -16.89 7.61 3.98
N VAL A 184 -16.73 7.36 2.69
CA VAL A 184 -16.35 6.06 2.13
C VAL A 184 -14.84 6.08 1.88
N LYS A 185 -14.41 6.76 0.82
CA LYS A 185 -13.02 7.21 0.66
C LYS A 185 -12.82 8.52 1.40
N PHE A 186 -11.66 8.71 2.04
CA PHE A 186 -11.34 9.97 2.71
C PHE A 186 -10.85 11.03 1.72
N ASP A 187 -11.34 12.25 1.93
CA ASP A 187 -10.81 13.47 1.32
C ASP A 187 -10.14 14.29 2.43
N ILE A 188 -8.82 14.45 2.35
CA ILE A 188 -8.02 15.11 3.38
C ILE A 188 -8.47 16.56 3.58
N GLN A 189 -8.87 17.26 2.53
CA GLN A 189 -9.30 18.65 2.65
C GLN A 189 -10.62 18.77 3.42
N THR A 190 -11.60 17.91 3.12
CA THR A 190 -12.88 17.82 3.84
C THR A 190 -12.65 17.51 5.32
N LEU A 191 -11.72 16.60 5.63
CA LEU A 191 -11.33 16.29 7.01
C LEU A 191 -10.71 17.52 7.71
N LYS A 192 -9.81 18.23 7.04
CA LYS A 192 -9.20 19.47 7.55
C LYS A 192 -10.23 20.58 7.77
N ASN A 193 -11.19 20.74 6.85
CA ASN A 193 -12.29 21.69 6.97
C ASN A 193 -13.12 21.40 8.24
N ALA A 194 -13.51 20.14 8.44
CA ALA A 194 -14.23 19.70 9.63
C ALA A 194 -13.42 19.94 10.91
N TYR A 195 -12.14 19.56 10.91
CA TYR A 195 -11.23 19.78 12.03
C TYR A 195 -11.13 21.26 12.39
N ASN A 196 -10.99 22.16 11.41
CA ASN A 196 -10.91 23.61 11.61
C ASN A 196 -12.27 24.28 11.87
N GLY A 197 -13.39 23.56 11.69
CA GLY A 197 -14.74 24.15 11.77
C GLY A 197 -15.03 25.16 10.65
N SER A 198 -14.44 24.93 9.48
CA SER A 198 -14.65 25.72 8.27
C SER A 198 -15.51 24.92 7.28
N ASP A 199 -16.40 25.59 6.54
CA ASP A 199 -17.15 24.98 5.44
C ASP A 199 -16.23 24.74 4.22
#